data_AF-A0A842TI92-F1
#
_entry.id   AF-A0A842TI92-F1
#
_cell.length_a   1.000
_cell.length_b   1.000
_cell.length_c   1.000
_cell.angle_alpha   90.00
_cell.angle_beta   90.00
_cell.angle_gamma   90.00
#
_symmetry.space_group_name_H-M   'P 1'
#
loop_
_entity.id
_entity.type
_entity.pdbx_description
1 polymer ?
#
loop_
_entity_poly.entity_id
_entity_poly.type
_entity_poly.pdbx_seq_one_letter_code
_entity_poly.pdbx_strand_id
1 'polypeptide(L)'
;MVKNSIKYLWIVSIVKENNFERLFQRSFVNREKDDDLLLGFFSSIMEFAKKIAQDDLENIEMKDSLVFYKFADEFFIVIVTEKDVNKKKINKLLLNIKNSFENQYHGLFDTKNKDIFQHFNESIDIMLDNL
;
A
#
# COMPACT_ATOMS: atom_id res chain seq x y z
N MET A 1 -14.95 11.90 -7.86
CA MET A 1 -14.01 11.02 -8.58
C MET A 1 -12.94 10.54 -7.60
N VAL A 2 -13.04 9.32 -7.08
CA VAL A 2 -12.07 8.81 -6.07
C VAL A 2 -10.70 8.57 -6.69
N LYS A 3 -10.65 8.13 -7.95
CA LYS A 3 -9.41 7.95 -8.72
C LYS A 3 -8.49 9.18 -8.66
N ASN A 4 -9.05 10.38 -8.83
CA ASN A 4 -8.28 11.64 -8.84
C ASN A 4 -7.78 12.06 -7.45
N SER A 5 -8.35 11.48 -6.39
CA SER A 5 -7.96 11.80 -5.01
C SER A 5 -6.82 10.93 -4.49
N ILE A 6 -6.48 9.83 -5.19
CA ILE A 6 -5.36 8.98 -4.86
C ILE A 6 -4.10 9.66 -5.38
N LYS A 7 -3.12 9.86 -4.49
CA LYS A 7 -1.83 10.45 -4.81
C LYS A 7 -0.81 9.37 -5.10
N TYR A 8 -0.82 8.31 -4.30
CA TYR A 8 0.19 7.26 -4.35
C TYR A 8 -0.34 5.91 -3.89
N LEU A 9 0.28 4.84 -4.40
CA LEU A 9 0.05 3.45 -4.01
C LEU A 9 1.39 2.73 -3.91
N TRP A 10 1.63 2.00 -2.82
CA TRP A 10 2.75 1.08 -2.67
C TRP A 10 2.28 -0.30 -2.27
N ILE A 11 3.01 -1.31 -2.71
CA ILE A 11 2.95 -2.66 -2.16
C ILE A 11 4.37 -3.04 -1.78
N VAL A 12 4.53 -3.45 -0.53
CA VAL A 12 5.83 -3.64 0.11
C VAL A 12 5.85 -5.01 0.75
N SER A 13 6.88 -5.82 0.48
CA SER A 13 7.04 -7.11 1.13
C SER A 13 7.42 -6.95 2.58
N ILE A 14 7.04 -7.93 3.39
CA ILE A 14 7.51 -8.12 4.75
C ILE A 14 8.50 -9.27 4.68
N VAL A 15 9.77 -8.95 4.50
CA VAL A 15 10.88 -9.90 4.55
C VAL A 15 11.18 -10.22 6.02
N LYS A 16 11.83 -11.37 6.27
CA LYS A 16 12.27 -11.81 7.60
C LYS A 16 12.89 -10.65 8.39
N GLU A 17 12.53 -10.59 9.68
CA GLU A 17 12.97 -9.57 10.65
C GLU A 17 12.47 -8.14 10.39
N ASN A 18 11.30 -7.97 9.76
CA ASN A 18 10.74 -6.66 9.37
C ASN A 18 11.67 -5.89 8.41
N ASN A 19 12.39 -6.59 7.54
CA ASN A 19 13.01 -5.95 6.39
C ASN A 19 11.93 -5.72 5.34
N PHE A 20 11.86 -4.52 4.78
CA PHE A 20 10.80 -4.16 3.85
C PHE A 20 11.40 -3.89 2.47
N GLU A 21 10.83 -4.52 1.44
CA GLU A 21 11.24 -4.24 0.05
C GLU A 21 10.04 -3.77 -0.76
N ARG A 22 10.25 -2.76 -1.59
CA ARG A 22 9.21 -2.29 -2.52
C ARG A 22 8.98 -3.33 -3.61
N LEU A 23 7.79 -3.91 -3.66
CA LEU A 23 7.35 -4.82 -4.73
C LEU A 23 6.72 -4.02 -5.88
N PHE A 24 5.86 -3.07 -5.54
CA PHE A 24 5.12 -2.26 -6.50
C PHE A 24 5.02 -0.82 -6.01
N GLN A 25 5.02 0.12 -6.96
CA GLN A 25 4.63 1.49 -6.68
C GLN A 25 3.93 2.14 -7.86
N ARG A 26 3.07 3.10 -7.54
CA ARG A 26 2.47 3.97 -8.53
C ARG A 26 2.25 5.36 -7.97
N SER A 27 2.71 6.37 -8.71
CA SER A 27 2.42 7.77 -8.45
C SER A 27 1.36 8.27 -9.42
N PHE A 28 0.36 8.97 -8.89
CA PHE A 28 -0.69 9.64 -9.68
C PHE A 28 -0.52 11.15 -9.71
N VAL A 29 0.53 11.65 -9.03
CA VAL A 29 0.89 13.07 -9.00
C VAL A 29 2.34 13.25 -9.43
N ASN A 30 2.64 14.40 -10.02
CA ASN A 30 3.97 14.70 -10.52
C ASN A 30 4.85 15.30 -9.40
N ARG A 31 5.26 14.45 -8.45
CA ARG A 31 6.21 14.79 -7.37
C ARG A 31 7.10 13.59 -7.08
N GLU A 32 8.40 13.84 -7.00
CA GLU A 32 9.37 12.84 -6.54
C GLU A 32 9.07 12.42 -5.10
N LYS A 33 9.37 11.16 -4.81
CA LYS A 33 9.22 10.58 -3.48
C LYS A 33 10.45 9.78 -3.10
N ASP A 34 10.69 9.81 -1.80
CA ASP A 34 11.71 9.04 -1.12
C ASP A 34 11.07 7.73 -0.61
N ASP A 35 11.30 6.65 -1.35
CA ASP A 35 10.78 5.32 -1.01
C ASP A 35 11.38 4.83 0.32
N ASP A 36 12.65 5.13 0.61
CA ASP A 36 13.34 4.69 1.82
C ASP A 36 12.73 5.35 3.06
N LEU A 37 12.37 6.63 2.97
CA LEU A 37 11.63 7.33 4.04
C LEU A 37 10.29 6.66 4.32
N LEU A 38 9.55 6.25 3.29
CA LEU A 38 8.26 5.59 3.47
C LEU A 38 8.42 4.21 4.13
N LEU A 39 9.39 3.41 3.68
CA LEU A 39 9.69 2.11 4.26
C LEU A 39 10.10 2.24 5.73
N GLY A 40 10.98 3.20 6.06
CA GLY A 40 11.41 3.47 7.44
C GLY A 40 10.25 3.92 8.33
N PHE A 41 9.34 4.75 7.81
CA PHE A 41 8.15 5.17 8.53
C PHE A 41 7.23 3.98 8.86
N PHE A 42 6.88 3.15 7.87
CA PHE A 42 5.99 2.01 8.10
C PHE A 42 6.61 0.92 8.96
N SER A 43 7.93 0.72 8.87
CA SER A 43 8.68 -0.14 9.79
C SER A 43 8.45 0.29 11.25
N SER A 44 8.66 1.57 11.52
CA SER A 44 8.51 2.15 12.86
C SER A 44 7.06 2.07 13.36
N ILE A 45 6.08 2.37 12.48
CA ILE A 45 4.66 2.30 12.81
C ILE A 45 4.22 0.86 13.11
N MET A 46 4.68 -0.13 12.33
CA MET A 46 4.39 -1.54 12.60
C MET A 46 4.93 -1.99 13.95
N GLU A 47 6.18 -1.64 14.25
CA GLU A 47 6.80 -1.99 15.52
C GLU A 47 6.06 -1.34 16.69
N PHE A 48 5.66 -0.07 16.53
CA PHE A 48 4.84 0.64 17.50
C PHE A 48 3.47 -0.03 17.71
N ALA A 49 2.74 -0.34 16.65
CA ALA A 49 1.42 -0.97 16.73
C ALA A 49 1.49 -2.32 17.44
N LYS A 50 2.47 -3.17 17.06
CA LYS A 50 2.70 -4.48 17.69
C LYS A 50 3.06 -4.39 19.16
N LYS A 51 3.92 -3.44 19.55
CA LYS A 51 4.47 -3.37 20.92
C LYS A 51 3.60 -2.60 21.89
N ILE A 52 2.92 -1.54 21.42
CA ILE A 52 2.27 -0.55 22.28
C ILE A 52 0.76 -0.60 22.15
N ALA A 53 0.24 -0.60 20.92
CA ALA A 53 -1.19 -0.47 20.69
C ALA A 53 -1.96 -1.76 20.97
N GLN A 54 -1.33 -2.94 20.80
CA GLN A 54 -1.99 -4.27 20.82
C GLN A 54 -3.23 -4.35 19.90
N ASP A 55 -3.31 -3.44 18.92
CA ASP A 55 -4.45 -3.24 18.05
C ASP A 55 -3.97 -2.80 16.67
N ASP A 56 -4.80 -3.02 15.66
CA ASP A 56 -4.53 -2.63 14.29
C ASP A 56 -4.87 -1.16 14.10
N LEU A 57 -3.88 -0.36 13.74
CA LEU A 57 -4.12 1.00 13.30
C LEU A 57 -4.86 0.92 11.92
N GLU A 58 -5.96 1.67 11.71
CA GLU A 58 -6.69 1.63 10.43
C GLU A 58 -6.22 2.66 9.38
N ASN A 59 -5.84 3.86 9.81
CA ASN A 59 -5.37 4.95 8.95
C ASN A 59 -4.59 5.99 9.75
N ILE A 60 -3.77 6.77 9.05
CA ILE A 60 -3.03 7.91 9.60
C ILE A 60 -3.59 9.17 8.94
N GLU A 61 -4.10 10.08 9.75
CA GLU A 61 -4.61 11.37 9.31
C GLU A 61 -3.53 12.44 9.39
N MET A 62 -3.27 13.09 8.25
CA MET A 62 -2.43 14.27 8.15
C MET A 62 -3.30 15.50 7.88
N LYS A 63 -2.68 16.69 7.88
CA LYS A 63 -3.39 17.95 7.65
C LYS A 63 -4.23 17.92 6.36
N ASP A 64 -3.64 17.49 5.25
CA ASP A 64 -4.21 17.57 3.89
C ASP A 64 -4.28 16.21 3.18
N SER A 65 -4.04 15.13 3.91
CA SER A 65 -4.01 13.77 3.35
C SER A 65 -4.41 12.71 4.36
N LEU A 66 -4.87 11.59 3.82
CA LEU A 66 -5.08 10.36 4.58
C LEU A 66 -4.14 9.28 4.04
N VAL A 67 -3.57 8.51 4.96
CA VAL A 67 -2.77 7.33 4.63
C VAL A 67 -3.54 6.11 5.10
N PHE A 68 -3.99 5.32 4.14
CA PHE A 68 -4.64 4.04 4.40
C PHE A 68 -3.64 2.93 4.14
N TYR A 69 -3.72 1.86 4.92
CA TYR A 69 -2.91 0.68 4.66
C TYR A 69 -3.63 -0.59 5.09
N LYS A 70 -3.13 -1.71 4.61
CA LYS A 70 -3.63 -3.03 4.97
C LYS A 70 -2.49 -4.03 4.97
N PHE A 71 -2.37 -4.77 6.06
CA PHE A 71 -1.40 -5.86 6.19
C PHE A 71 -1.95 -7.16 5.60
N ALA A 72 -1.04 -7.92 5.00
CA ALA A 72 -1.14 -9.34 4.70
C ALA A 72 0.03 -10.04 5.41
N ASP A 73 0.12 -11.36 5.28
CA ASP A 73 1.18 -12.13 5.95
C ASP A 73 2.58 -11.80 5.39
N GLU A 74 2.68 -11.63 4.07
CA GLU A 74 3.97 -11.49 3.36
C GLU A 74 4.19 -10.08 2.79
N PHE A 75 3.20 -9.20 2.87
CA PHE A 75 3.28 -7.85 2.32
C PHE A 75 2.28 -6.92 3.00
N PHE A 76 2.40 -5.62 2.73
CA PHE A 76 1.37 -4.64 3.04
C PHE A 76 1.18 -3.67 1.89
N ILE A 77 0.00 -3.06 1.86
CA ILE A 77 -0.39 -2.09 0.85
C ILE A 77 -0.59 -0.75 1.52
N VAL A 78 -0.14 0.32 0.88
CA VAL A 78 -0.34 1.70 1.32
C VAL A 78 -0.99 2.49 0.19
N ILE A 79 -2.03 3.26 0.53
CA ILE A 79 -2.64 4.25 -0.36
C ILE A 79 -2.64 5.60 0.35
N VAL A 80 -2.08 6.62 -0.31
CA VAL A 80 -2.15 8.00 0.16
C VAL A 80 -3.15 8.76 -0.69
N THR A 81 -4.08 9.44 -0.02
CA THR A 81 -5.13 10.22 -0.68
C THR A 81 -5.18 11.67 -0.21
N GLU A 82 -6.01 12.48 -0.84
CA GLU A 82 -6.52 13.74 -0.26
C GLU A 82 -7.38 13.48 0.99
N LYS A 83 -7.68 14.54 1.75
CA LYS A 83 -8.41 14.45 3.01
C LYS A 83 -9.89 14.10 2.84
N ASP A 84 -10.53 14.66 1.82
CA ASP A 84 -11.99 14.61 1.65
C ASP A 84 -12.47 13.39 0.83
N VAL A 85 -11.83 12.24 1.04
CA VAL A 85 -12.18 11.01 0.32
C VAL A 85 -13.22 10.17 1.03
N ASN A 86 -13.95 9.37 0.26
CA ASN A 86 -14.84 8.36 0.81
C ASN A 86 -14.00 7.19 1.38
N LYS A 87 -13.75 7.20 2.70
CA LYS A 87 -12.96 6.17 3.41
C LYS A 87 -13.44 4.75 3.12
N LYS A 88 -14.76 4.51 3.05
CA LYS A 88 -15.32 3.18 2.75
C LYS A 88 -14.91 2.69 1.35
N LYS A 89 -14.90 3.57 0.36
CA LYS A 89 -14.46 3.24 -1.00
C LYS A 89 -12.97 2.90 -1.05
N ILE A 90 -12.13 3.66 -0.36
CA ILE A 90 -10.68 3.39 -0.28
C ILE A 90 -10.40 2.08 0.44
N ASN A 91 -11.08 1.80 1.55
CA ASN A 91 -10.91 0.52 2.26
C ASN A 91 -11.36 -0.68 1.42
N LYS A 92 -12.43 -0.52 0.62
CA LYS A 92 -12.85 -1.55 -0.35
C LYS A 92 -11.81 -1.75 -1.45
N LEU A 93 -11.24 -0.66 -1.98
CA LEU A 93 -10.14 -0.73 -2.95
C LEU A 93 -8.93 -1.46 -2.36
N LEU A 94 -8.49 -1.10 -1.15
CA LEU A 94 -7.38 -1.78 -0.46
C LEU A 94 -7.61 -3.29 -0.32
N LEU A 95 -8.82 -3.70 0.05
CA LEU A 95 -9.17 -5.11 0.15
C LEU A 95 -9.12 -5.82 -1.21
N ASN A 96 -9.63 -5.18 -2.26
CA ASN A 96 -9.57 -5.72 -3.62
C ASN A 96 -8.13 -5.86 -4.12
N ILE A 97 -7.30 -4.85 -3.90
CA ILE A 97 -5.87 -4.86 -4.22
C ILE A 97 -5.18 -6.00 -3.47
N LYS A 98 -5.41 -6.12 -2.15
CA LYS A 98 -4.84 -7.21 -1.33
C LYS A 98 -5.15 -8.56 -1.95
N ASN A 99 -6.44 -8.85 -2.11
CA ASN A 99 -6.88 -10.16 -2.58
C ASN A 99 -6.37 -10.45 -3.99
N SER A 100 -6.38 -9.47 -4.89
CA SER A 100 -5.90 -9.66 -6.26
C SER A 100 -4.38 -9.84 -6.32
N PHE A 101 -3.62 -9.05 -5.56
CA PHE A 101 -2.16 -9.13 -5.56
C PHE A 101 -1.68 -10.45 -4.95
N GLU A 102 -2.29 -10.84 -3.82
CA GLU A 102 -2.05 -12.12 -3.17
C GLU A 102 -2.35 -13.28 -4.13
N ASN A 103 -3.53 -13.30 -4.77
CA ASN A 103 -3.88 -14.36 -5.72
C ASN A 103 -2.94 -14.45 -6.93
N GLN A 104 -2.44 -13.31 -7.42
CA GLN A 104 -1.60 -13.26 -8.61
C GLN A 104 -0.14 -13.60 -8.34
N TYR A 105 0.37 -13.25 -7.15
CA TYR A 105 1.80 -13.31 -6.85
C TYR A 105 2.16 -14.14 -5.62
N HIS A 106 1.22 -14.94 -5.10
CA HIS A 106 1.47 -15.84 -3.97
C HIS A 106 2.73 -16.69 -4.19
N GLY A 107 3.62 -16.70 -3.19
CA GLY A 107 4.88 -17.45 -3.25
C GLY A 107 5.95 -16.87 -4.18
N LEU A 108 5.72 -15.70 -4.80
CA LEU A 108 6.70 -15.03 -5.67
C LEU A 108 7.46 -13.89 -4.96
N PHE A 109 7.23 -13.65 -3.68
CA PHE A 109 7.84 -12.51 -2.96
C PHE A 109 9.37 -12.59 -2.85
N ASP A 110 9.92 -13.81 -2.78
CA ASP A 110 11.37 -14.10 -2.74
C ASP A 110 12.02 -14.18 -4.13
N THR A 111 11.29 -13.84 -5.20
CA THR A 111 11.85 -13.82 -6.55
C THR A 111 12.98 -12.80 -6.69
N LYS A 112 14.01 -13.15 -7.48
CA LYS A 112 15.04 -12.18 -7.91
C LYS A 112 14.53 -11.21 -8.96
N ASN A 113 13.52 -11.59 -9.73
CA ASN A 113 12.94 -10.73 -10.77
C ASN A 113 11.78 -9.93 -10.19
N LYS A 114 12.05 -8.74 -9.66
CA LYS A 114 11.04 -7.86 -9.08
C LYS A 114 10.21 -7.11 -10.12
N ASP A 115 10.61 -7.11 -11.39
CA ASP A 115 9.85 -6.44 -12.45
C ASP A 115 8.50 -7.12 -12.72
N ILE A 116 8.35 -8.39 -12.32
CA ILE A 116 7.08 -9.13 -12.48
C ILE A 116 5.90 -8.44 -11.79
N PHE A 117 6.16 -7.71 -10.70
CA PHE A 117 5.13 -7.02 -9.94
C PHE A 117 4.62 -5.77 -10.68
N GLN A 118 5.39 -5.23 -11.63
CA GLN A 118 4.97 -4.07 -12.42
C GLN A 118 3.82 -4.38 -13.38
N HIS A 119 3.63 -5.66 -13.75
CA HIS A 119 2.46 -6.11 -14.53
C HIS A 119 1.13 -5.89 -13.79
N PHE A 120 1.17 -5.67 -12.48
CA PHE A 120 -0.02 -5.37 -11.69
C PHE A 120 -0.65 -4.01 -12.01
N ASN A 121 0.02 -3.14 -12.78
CA ASN A 121 -0.54 -1.87 -13.23
C ASN A 121 -1.89 -2.03 -13.92
N GLU A 122 -2.03 -3.05 -14.78
CA GLU A 122 -3.28 -3.32 -15.51
C GLU A 122 -4.43 -3.67 -14.56
N SER A 123 -4.16 -4.50 -13.55
CA SER A 123 -5.12 -4.85 -12.50
C SER A 123 -5.54 -3.62 -11.69
N ILE A 124 -4.58 -2.75 -11.35
CA ILE A 124 -4.87 -1.48 -10.66
C ILE A 124 -5.78 -0.58 -11.51
N ASP A 125 -5.52 -0.44 -12.81
CA ASP A 125 -6.35 0.39 -13.69
C ASP A 125 -7.81 -0.09 -13.72
N ILE A 126 -8.01 -1.41 -13.89
CA ILE A 126 -9.35 -2.01 -13.85
C ILE A 126 -10.04 -1.74 -12.51
N MET A 127 -9.33 -1.86 -11.38
CA MET A 127 -9.91 -1.60 -10.06
C MET A 127 -10.26 -0.12 -9.85
N LEU A 128 -9.44 0.79 -10.35
CA LEU A 128 -9.65 2.24 -10.24
C LEU A 128 -10.83 2.73 -11.09
N ASP A 129 -11.09 2.08 -12.22
CA ASP A 129 -12.22 2.44 -13.10
C ASP A 129 -13.57 1.96 -12.55
N ASN A 130 -13.57 0.96 -11.65
CA ASN A 130 -14.77 0.40 -11.03
C ASN A 130 -15.14 1.03 -9.66
N LEU A 131 -14.57 2.20 -9.34
CA LEU A 131 -14.51 2.78 -8.00
C LEU A 131 -15.49 3.96 -7.79
#